data_AF-A0A5B0H9J7-F1
#
_entry.id   AF-A0A5B0H9J7-F1
#
_cell.length_a   1.000
_cell.length_b   1.000
_cell.length_c   1.000
_cell.angle_alpha   90.00
_cell.angle_beta   90.00
_cell.angle_gamma   90.00
#
_symmetry.space_group_name_H-M   'P 1'
#
loop_
_entity.id
_entity.type
_entity.pdbx_description
1 polymer ?
#
loop_
_entity_poly.entity_id
_entity_poly.type
_entity_poly.pdbx_seq_one_letter_code
_entity_poly.pdbx_strand_id
1 'polypeptide(L)'
;MTPHTSLPRHAHTTTEPTDARVVPVTRLVEAGLRRTSRAIRDTARPPAGDLLAHAARARRLAELHTRRARWWTVLERDTATNGVPGIYVEAVITAVLDNERQARYWSDTADDWQALADRRPTSDVAGAMSNWADLGLTDLAAPGLPATSAVVR
;
A
#
# COMPACT_ATOMS: atom_id res chain seq x y z
N MET A 1 5.63 75.04 19.23
CA MET A 1 6.69 74.02 19.19
C MET A 1 6.20 72.79 19.95
N THR A 2 5.53 71.88 19.24
CA THR A 2 5.19 70.50 19.63
C THR A 2 4.79 69.78 18.34
N PRO A 3 5.54 68.76 17.86
CA PRO A 3 5.16 68.06 16.65
C PRO A 3 4.04 67.04 16.95
N HIS A 4 2.99 67.05 16.11
CA HIS A 4 2.00 65.97 16.04
C HIS A 4 2.68 64.72 15.47
N THR A 5 2.87 63.71 16.30
CA THR A 5 3.32 62.39 15.87
C THR A 5 2.14 61.65 15.23
N SER A 6 2.10 61.63 13.90
CA SER A 6 1.23 60.73 13.13
C SER A 6 1.76 59.30 13.23
N LEU A 7 0.98 58.41 13.86
CA LEU A 7 1.27 56.97 13.90
C LEU A 7 1.19 56.38 12.48
N PRO A 8 2.11 55.48 12.09
CA PRO A 8 2.02 54.78 10.82
C PRO A 8 0.81 53.84 10.84
N ARG A 9 -0.07 54.03 9.86
CA ARG A 9 -1.18 53.15 9.51
C ARG A 9 -0.62 51.73 9.37
N HIS A 10 -0.98 50.83 10.30
CA HIS A 10 -0.66 49.41 10.18
C HIS A 10 -1.13 48.94 8.81
N ALA A 11 -0.17 48.67 7.92
CA ALA A 11 -0.45 47.90 6.72
C ALA A 11 -0.97 46.56 7.22
N HIS A 12 -2.26 46.30 7.00
CA HIS A 12 -2.77 44.96 7.04
C HIS A 12 -2.01 44.20 5.96
N THR A 13 -0.91 43.54 6.33
CA THR A 13 -0.44 42.37 5.61
C THR A 13 -1.54 41.33 5.78
N THR A 14 -2.57 41.46 4.94
CA THR A 14 -3.37 40.34 4.50
C THR A 14 -2.36 39.39 3.89
N THR A 15 -1.88 38.44 4.69
CA THR A 15 -1.31 37.22 4.16
C THR A 15 -2.44 36.62 3.33
N GLU A 16 -2.41 36.89 2.02
CA GLU A 16 -3.23 36.13 1.08
C GLU A 16 -3.04 34.66 1.45
N PRO A 17 -4.13 33.89 1.61
CA PRO A 17 -3.99 32.47 1.83
C PRO A 17 -3.24 31.97 0.60
N THR A 18 -1.96 31.61 0.79
CA THR A 18 -1.11 30.98 -0.21
C THR A 18 -1.98 29.96 -0.92
N ASP A 19 -2.27 30.26 -2.19
CA ASP A 19 -3.10 29.48 -3.09
C ASP A 19 -2.84 28.00 -2.84
N ALA A 20 -3.72 27.40 -2.03
CA ALA A 20 -3.56 26.05 -1.51
C ALA A 20 -3.92 25.15 -2.68
N ARG A 21 -2.97 25.03 -3.61
CA ARG A 21 -3.14 24.39 -4.90
C ARG A 21 -3.73 23.02 -4.66
N VAL A 22 -5.02 22.89 -4.95
CA VAL A 22 -5.79 21.67 -4.66
C VAL A 22 -5.09 20.54 -5.40
N VAL A 23 -4.47 19.63 -4.64
CA VAL A 23 -3.76 18.49 -5.24
C VAL A 23 -4.84 17.57 -5.82
N PRO A 24 -4.80 17.26 -7.12
CA PRO A 24 -5.78 16.36 -7.72
C PRO A 24 -5.77 15.01 -6.98
N VAL A 25 -6.95 14.45 -6.70
CA VAL A 25 -7.10 13.16 -6.01
C VAL A 25 -6.27 12.06 -6.70
N THR A 26 -6.27 12.05 -8.03
CA THR A 26 -5.44 11.16 -8.85
C THR A 26 -3.95 11.25 -8.52
N ARG A 27 -3.40 12.47 -8.35
CA ARG A 27 -1.99 12.68 -7.96
C ARG A 27 -1.69 12.23 -6.54
N LEU A 28 -2.63 12.45 -5.62
CA LEU A 28 -2.52 11.99 -4.25
C LEU A 28 -2.50 10.45 -4.18
N VAL A 29 -3.44 9.80 -4.86
CA VAL A 29 -3.51 8.34 -4.97
C VAL A 29 -2.24 7.79 -5.61
N GLU A 30 -1.80 8.36 -6.74
CA GLU A 30 -0.58 7.94 -7.44
C GLU A 30 0.65 7.97 -6.52
N ALA A 31 0.82 9.04 -5.73
CA ALA A 31 1.89 9.14 -4.75
C ALA A 31 1.76 8.09 -3.63
N GLY A 32 0.54 7.87 -3.12
CA GLY A 32 0.24 6.86 -2.10
C GLY A 32 0.52 5.42 -2.56
N LEU A 33 0.11 5.09 -3.78
CA LEU A 33 0.36 3.79 -4.41
C LEU A 33 1.86 3.58 -4.66
N ARG A 34 2.58 4.58 -5.16
CA ARG A 34 4.04 4.51 -5.35
C ARG A 34 4.77 4.23 -4.03
N ARG A 35 4.44 4.99 -2.99
CA ARG A 35 5.05 4.82 -1.66
C ARG A 35 4.79 3.42 -1.09
N THR A 36 3.55 2.95 -1.19
CA THR A 36 3.17 1.64 -0.66
C THR A 36 3.80 0.51 -1.48
N SER A 37 3.84 0.63 -2.81
CA SER A 37 4.50 -0.35 -3.68
C SER A 37 6.01 -0.45 -3.41
N ARG A 38 6.66 0.69 -3.14
CA ARG A 38 8.06 0.71 -2.72
C ARG A 38 8.23 0.00 -1.38
N ALA A 39 7.41 0.33 -0.38
CA ALA A 39 7.48 -0.33 0.93
C ALA A 39 7.28 -1.85 0.85
N ILE A 40 6.38 -2.33 -0.01
CA ILE A 40 6.17 -3.77 -0.24
C ILE A 40 7.45 -4.41 -0.80
N ARG A 41 8.05 -3.81 -1.84
CA ARG A 41 9.31 -4.30 -2.44
C ARG A 41 10.47 -4.28 -1.45
N ASP A 42 10.54 -3.24 -0.64
CA ASP A 42 11.63 -3.03 0.32
C ASP A 42 11.44 -3.88 1.61
N THR A 43 10.35 -4.64 1.74
CA THR A 43 10.11 -5.51 2.90
C THR A 43 11.03 -6.73 2.84
N ALA A 44 12.15 -6.64 3.57
CA ALA A 44 13.21 -7.63 3.60
C ALA A 44 12.72 -9.04 3.96
N ARG A 45 13.35 -10.06 3.38
CA ARG A 45 13.10 -11.47 3.70
C ARG A 45 13.91 -11.86 4.94
N PRO A 46 13.30 -12.48 5.97
CA PRO A 46 14.02 -12.97 7.14
C PRO A 46 14.96 -14.12 6.79
N PRO A 47 15.99 -14.35 7.62
CA PRO A 47 16.80 -15.57 7.55
C PRO A 47 15.96 -16.83 7.70
N ALA A 48 16.38 -17.91 7.05
CA ALA A 48 15.75 -19.21 7.20
C ALA A 48 15.77 -19.66 8.67
N GLY A 49 14.63 -20.13 9.18
CA GLY A 49 14.49 -20.65 10.55
C GLY A 49 13.99 -19.63 11.59
N ASP A 50 13.94 -18.34 11.27
CA ASP A 50 13.36 -17.34 12.17
C ASP A 50 11.84 -17.19 11.95
N LEU A 51 11.09 -18.11 12.55
CA LEU A 51 9.63 -18.20 12.39
C LEU A 51 8.90 -16.91 12.83
N LEU A 52 9.36 -16.27 13.91
CA LEU A 52 8.74 -15.04 14.42
C LEU A 52 9.02 -13.85 13.49
N ALA A 53 10.22 -13.75 12.91
CA ALA A 53 10.51 -12.74 11.90
C ALA A 53 9.70 -12.97 10.61
N HIS A 54 9.46 -14.23 10.23
CA HIS A 54 8.54 -14.56 9.13
C HIS A 54 7.10 -14.12 9.42
N ALA A 55 6.59 -14.37 10.63
CA ALA A 55 5.28 -13.88 11.06
C ALA A 55 5.20 -12.34 11.02
N ALA A 56 6.20 -11.66 11.58
CA ALA A 56 6.25 -10.19 11.61
C ALA A 56 6.28 -9.58 10.19
N ARG A 57 7.05 -10.18 9.28
CA ARG A 57 7.06 -9.77 7.87
C ARG A 57 5.69 -9.95 7.21
N ALA A 58 5.05 -11.10 7.41
CA ALA A 58 3.75 -11.38 6.83
C ALA A 58 2.70 -10.36 7.33
N ARG A 59 2.66 -10.06 8.63
CA ARG A 59 1.82 -8.98 9.18
C ARG A 59 2.09 -7.65 8.50
N ARG A 60 3.37 -7.31 8.31
CA ARG A 60 3.75 -6.06 7.64
C ARG A 60 3.24 -6.00 6.20
N LEU A 61 3.32 -7.10 5.45
CA LEU A 61 2.81 -7.15 4.08
C LEU A 61 1.28 -7.04 4.04
N ALA A 62 0.57 -7.67 4.98
CA ALA A 62 -0.88 -7.55 5.10
C ALA A 62 -1.32 -6.09 5.33
N GLU A 63 -0.63 -5.36 6.23
CA GLU A 63 -0.85 -3.93 6.47
C GLU A 63 -0.64 -3.10 5.21
N LEU A 64 0.44 -3.36 4.47
CA LEU A 64 0.79 -2.61 3.26
C LEU A 64 -0.22 -2.85 2.14
N HIS A 65 -0.67 -4.09 1.93
CA HIS A 65 -1.74 -4.39 0.97
C HIS A 65 -3.08 -3.79 1.38
N THR A 66 -3.42 -3.81 2.67
CA THR A 66 -4.60 -3.08 3.20
C THR A 66 -4.52 -1.59 2.89
N ARG A 67 -3.34 -0.98 3.09
CA ARG A 67 -3.13 0.44 2.76
C ARG A 67 -3.25 0.71 1.26
N ARG A 68 -2.79 -0.22 0.42
CA ARG A 68 -2.90 -0.12 -1.03
C ARG A 68 -4.34 -0.22 -1.51
N ALA A 69 -5.13 -1.14 -0.94
CA ALA A 69 -6.57 -1.23 -1.19
C ALA A 69 -7.27 0.10 -0.86
N ARG A 70 -6.97 0.69 0.31
CA ARG A 70 -7.54 2.01 0.70
C ARG A 70 -7.21 3.12 -0.29
N TRP A 71 -6.00 3.16 -0.85
CA TRP A 71 -5.66 4.14 -1.89
C TRP A 71 -6.47 3.94 -3.16
N TRP A 72 -6.71 2.69 -3.56
CA TRP A 72 -7.59 2.39 -4.70
C TRP A 72 -9.04 2.76 -4.42
N THR A 73 -9.56 2.52 -3.21
CA THR A 73 -10.93 2.92 -2.82
C THR A 73 -11.12 4.45 -2.88
N VAL A 74 -10.08 5.23 -2.59
CA VAL A 74 -10.14 6.69 -2.77
C VAL A 74 -10.33 7.04 -4.25
N LEU A 75 -9.58 6.37 -5.14
CA LEU A 75 -9.72 6.58 -6.59
C LEU A 75 -11.06 6.08 -7.12
N GLU A 76 -11.58 4.98 -6.59
CA GLU A 76 -12.88 4.42 -6.95
C GLU A 76 -13.98 5.47 -6.77
N ARG A 77 -14.03 6.10 -5.59
CA ARG A 77 -14.98 7.17 -5.26
C ARG A 77 -14.83 8.39 -6.17
N ASP A 78 -13.60 8.75 -6.48
CA ASP A 78 -13.30 9.83 -7.43
C ASP A 78 -13.79 9.48 -8.85
N THR A 79 -13.54 8.26 -9.34
CA THR A 79 -13.98 7.85 -10.68
C THR A 79 -15.50 7.76 -10.83
N ALA A 80 -16.21 7.39 -9.76
CA ALA A 80 -17.67 7.31 -9.74
C ALA A 80 -18.35 8.69 -9.87
N THR A 81 -17.65 9.78 -9.51
CA THR A 81 -18.21 11.14 -9.51
C THR A 81 -17.80 11.97 -10.74
N ASN A 82 -16.76 11.56 -11.48
CA ASN A 82 -16.16 12.35 -12.55
C ASN A 82 -16.43 11.84 -13.98
N GLY A 83 -17.41 10.94 -14.17
CA GLY A 83 -17.83 10.50 -15.52
C GLY A 83 -16.78 9.69 -16.28
N VAL A 84 -15.95 8.93 -15.57
CA VAL A 84 -14.89 8.11 -16.16
C VAL A 84 -15.50 6.90 -16.90
N PRO A 85 -14.97 6.47 -18.07
CA PRO A 85 -15.44 5.27 -18.74
C PRO A 85 -15.44 4.03 -17.83
N GLY A 86 -16.50 3.22 -17.92
CA GLY A 86 -16.74 2.10 -17.00
C GLY A 86 -15.59 1.10 -16.88
N ILE A 87 -14.83 0.87 -17.96
CA ILE A 87 -13.67 -0.03 -17.93
C ILE A 87 -12.58 0.40 -16.95
N TYR A 88 -12.39 1.71 -16.74
CA TYR A 88 -11.43 2.22 -15.77
C TYR A 88 -11.96 2.10 -14.34
N VAL A 89 -13.28 2.25 -14.14
CA VAL A 89 -13.93 1.99 -12.85
C VAL A 89 -13.76 0.51 -12.47
N GLU A 90 -14.01 -0.40 -13.42
CA GLU A 90 -13.82 -1.83 -13.24
C GLU A 90 -12.36 -2.17 -12.88
N ALA A 91 -11.37 -1.59 -13.58
CA ALA A 91 -9.96 -1.78 -13.27
C ALA A 91 -9.61 -1.34 -11.83
N VAL A 92 -10.20 -0.24 -11.34
CA VAL A 92 -9.99 0.22 -9.96
C VAL A 92 -10.62 -0.75 -8.95
N ILE A 93 -11.85 -1.23 -9.21
CA ILE A 93 -12.52 -2.22 -8.36
C ILE A 93 -11.71 -3.51 -8.28
N THR A 94 -11.24 -4.02 -9.43
CA THR A 94 -10.36 -5.20 -9.46
C THR A 94 -9.11 -4.98 -8.61
N ALA A 95 -8.50 -3.80 -8.69
CA ALA A 95 -7.31 -3.47 -7.91
C ALA A 95 -7.59 -3.38 -6.40
N VAL A 96 -8.77 -2.90 -5.98
CA VAL A 96 -9.21 -2.96 -4.57
C VAL A 96 -9.30 -4.42 -4.11
N LEU A 97 -10.08 -5.23 -4.82
CA LEU A 97 -10.36 -6.62 -4.45
C LEU A 97 -9.10 -7.48 -4.43
N ASP A 98 -8.19 -7.28 -5.38
CA ASP A 98 -6.89 -7.94 -5.40
C ASP A 98 -6.08 -7.61 -4.14
N ASN A 99 -5.98 -6.33 -3.77
CA ASN A 99 -5.21 -5.93 -2.60
C ASN A 99 -5.85 -6.39 -1.28
N GLU A 100 -7.18 -6.47 -1.20
CA GLU A 100 -7.86 -7.08 -0.05
C GLU A 100 -7.57 -8.58 0.05
N ARG A 101 -7.56 -9.30 -1.08
CA ARG A 101 -7.20 -10.72 -1.12
C ARG A 101 -5.75 -10.94 -0.68
N GLN A 102 -4.83 -10.13 -1.17
CA GLN A 102 -3.43 -10.18 -0.75
C GLN A 102 -3.27 -9.85 0.73
N ALA A 103 -4.03 -8.90 1.25
CA ALA A 103 -4.01 -8.59 2.68
C ALA A 103 -4.46 -9.79 3.53
N ARG A 104 -5.54 -10.49 3.14
CA ARG A 104 -6.01 -11.71 3.82
C ARG A 104 -4.96 -12.81 3.76
N TYR A 105 -4.44 -13.10 2.57
CA TYR A 105 -3.38 -14.09 2.37
C TYR A 105 -2.19 -13.86 3.31
N TRP A 106 -1.69 -12.62 3.41
CA TRP A 106 -0.55 -12.31 4.27
C TRP A 106 -0.90 -12.33 5.76
N SER A 107 -2.15 -12.03 6.15
CA SER A 107 -2.62 -12.21 7.52
C SER A 107 -2.65 -13.69 7.91
N ASP A 108 -3.27 -14.53 7.08
CA ASP A 108 -3.35 -15.97 7.30
C ASP A 108 -1.93 -16.59 7.38
N THR A 109 -1.05 -16.16 6.47
CA THR A 109 0.37 -16.54 6.47
C THR A 109 1.08 -16.14 7.77
N ALA A 110 0.77 -14.97 8.33
CA ALA A 110 1.36 -14.53 9.59
C ALA A 110 0.91 -15.39 10.78
N ASP A 111 -0.37 -15.76 10.80
CA ASP A 111 -0.94 -16.60 11.83
C ASP A 111 -0.39 -18.02 11.76
N ASP A 112 -0.15 -18.54 10.56
CA ASP A 112 0.51 -19.83 10.34
C ASP A 112 1.96 -19.83 10.83
N TRP A 113 2.76 -18.81 10.51
CA TRP A 113 4.13 -18.70 11.03
C TRP A 113 4.17 -18.57 12.55
N GLN A 114 3.22 -17.85 13.14
CA GLN A 114 3.07 -17.75 14.58
C GLN A 114 2.70 -19.10 15.19
N ALA A 115 1.76 -19.83 14.59
CA ALA A 115 1.37 -21.16 15.05
C ALA A 115 2.54 -22.15 14.99
N LEU A 116 3.37 -22.12 13.92
CA LEU A 116 4.59 -22.92 13.85
C LEU A 116 5.58 -22.58 14.97
N ALA A 117 5.79 -21.29 15.25
CA ALA A 117 6.64 -20.85 16.35
C ALA A 117 6.13 -21.36 17.72
N ASP A 118 4.80 -21.36 17.89
CA ASP A 118 4.12 -21.82 19.10
C ASP A 118 3.93 -23.35 19.16
N ARG A 119 4.37 -24.10 18.14
CA ARG A 119 4.13 -25.55 17.95
C ARG A 119 2.64 -25.93 18.00
N ARG A 120 1.79 -25.08 17.46
CA ARG A 120 0.34 -25.31 17.31
C ARG A 120 0.02 -25.82 15.90
N PRO A 121 -1.11 -26.54 15.70
CA PRO A 121 -1.59 -26.87 14.38
C PRO A 121 -1.77 -25.61 13.53
N THR A 122 -1.33 -25.68 12.27
CA THR A 122 -1.45 -24.61 11.27
C THR A 122 -2.63 -24.86 10.34
N SER A 123 -3.08 -23.85 9.59
CA SER A 123 -4.19 -24.00 8.63
C SER A 123 -3.79 -24.76 7.35
N ASP A 124 -4.75 -25.11 6.48
CA ASP A 124 -4.48 -25.74 5.18
C ASP A 124 -3.54 -24.92 4.27
N VAL A 125 -3.47 -23.59 4.48
CA VAL A 125 -2.53 -22.69 3.79
C VAL A 125 -1.08 -23.05 4.16
N ALA A 126 -0.81 -23.44 5.40
CA ALA A 126 0.50 -23.92 5.84
C ALA A 126 0.82 -25.33 5.31
N GLY A 127 -0.18 -26.19 5.13
CA GLY A 127 -0.02 -27.48 4.43
C GLY A 127 0.41 -27.26 2.98
N ALA A 128 -0.21 -26.27 2.32
CA ALA A 128 0.22 -25.81 1.00
C ALA A 128 1.64 -25.24 1.05
N MET A 129 1.99 -24.36 2.02
CA MET A 129 3.32 -23.73 2.17
C MET A 129 4.46 -24.69 2.54
N SER A 130 4.20 -25.74 3.30
CA SER A 130 5.19 -26.76 3.67
C SER A 130 5.70 -27.50 2.44
N ASN A 131 4.85 -27.65 1.42
CA ASN A 131 5.19 -28.24 0.13
C ASN A 131 6.11 -27.32 -0.72
N TRP A 132 6.29 -26.03 -0.39
CA TRP A 132 7.09 -25.10 -1.22
C TRP A 132 8.59 -25.27 -1.01
N ALA A 133 8.98 -25.68 0.20
CA ALA A 133 10.35 -26.07 0.51
C ALA A 133 10.72 -27.38 -0.22
N ASP A 134 9.79 -28.34 -0.26
CA ASP A 134 9.98 -29.63 -0.95
C ASP A 134 9.92 -29.52 -2.48
N LEU A 135 9.18 -28.55 -3.02
CA LEU A 135 9.08 -28.30 -4.47
C LEU A 135 10.20 -27.40 -5.02
N GLY A 136 11.13 -26.91 -4.19
CA GLY A 136 12.24 -26.06 -4.63
C GLY A 136 11.80 -24.70 -5.22
N LEU A 137 10.53 -24.33 -5.07
CA LEU A 137 9.92 -23.11 -5.59
C LEU A 137 10.28 -21.92 -4.68
N THR A 138 11.55 -21.55 -4.68
CA THR A 138 12.05 -20.35 -3.98
C THR A 138 11.78 -19.05 -4.74
N ASP A 139 11.34 -19.17 -6.00
CA ASP A 139 11.16 -18.06 -6.92
C ASP A 139 9.82 -18.19 -7.65
N LEU A 140 8.74 -17.83 -6.97
CA LEU A 140 7.53 -17.40 -7.66
C LEU A 140 7.17 -16.04 -7.09
N ALA A 141 7.15 -15.04 -7.99
CA ALA A 141 6.55 -13.76 -7.76
C ALA A 141 5.22 -13.96 -7.03
N ALA A 142 4.98 -13.17 -5.97
CA ALA A 142 3.71 -13.15 -5.26
C ALA A 142 2.56 -13.23 -6.29
N PRO A 143 1.58 -14.12 -6.10
CA PRO A 143 0.52 -14.31 -7.09
C PRO A 143 -0.08 -12.95 -7.45
N GLY A 144 0.00 -12.54 -8.72
CA GLY A 144 -0.56 -11.27 -9.20
C GLY A 144 0.42 -10.17 -9.61
N LEU A 145 1.74 -10.38 -9.59
CA LEU A 145 2.65 -9.45 -10.30
C LEU A 145 2.74 -9.85 -11.77
N PRO A 146 2.39 -8.97 -12.74
CA PRO A 146 2.63 -9.27 -14.14
C PRO A 146 4.14 -9.43 -14.33
N ALA A 147 4.54 -10.56 -14.90
CA ALA A 147 5.89 -10.75 -15.40
C ALA A 147 6.15 -9.68 -16.46
N THR A 148 6.86 -8.61 -16.10
CA THR A 148 7.45 -7.74 -17.11
C THR A 148 8.60 -8.51 -17.73
N SER A 149 8.27 -9.31 -18.75
CA SER A 149 9.24 -9.84 -19.70
C SER A 149 9.99 -8.64 -20.28
N ALA A 150 11.25 -8.51 -19.89
CA ALA A 150 12.19 -7.64 -20.55
C ALA A 150 12.34 -8.14 -22.00
N VAL A 151 11.70 -7.44 -22.94
CA VAL A 151 12.05 -7.53 -24.36
C VAL A 151 13.42 -6.87 -24.50
N VAL A 152 14.46 -7.70 -24.54
CA VAL A 152 15.77 -7.30 -25.05
C VAL A 152 15.65 -7.20 -26.57
N ARG A 153 16.03 -6.04 -27.12
CA ARG A 153 16.24 -5.82 -28.55
C ARG A 153 17.51 -6.52 -29.01
#